data_AF-A0A1I0SU35-F1
#
_entry.id   AF-A0A1I0SU35-F1
#
_cell.length_a   1.000
_cell.length_b   1.000
_cell.length_c   1.000
_cell.angle_alpha   90.00
_cell.angle_beta   90.00
_cell.angle_gamma   90.00
#
_symmetry.space_group_name_H-M   'P 1'
#
loop_
_entity.id
_entity.type
_entity.pdbx_description
1 polymer ?
#
loop_
_entity_poly.entity_id
_entity_poly.type
_entity_poly.pdbx_seq_one_letter_code
_entity_poly.pdbx_strand_id
1 'polypeptide(L)'
;MGSGFIGKLLKIGELAALAGVSKRTIDYYTQLGLLEPVRSETNYRYYPEESIEHLQLIHALKKQHLTLEEIRERLQLMKKTACSDE
;
A
#
# COMPACT_ATOMS: atom_id res chain seq x y z
N MET A 1 20.34 5.53 10.97
CA MET A 1 19.87 4.14 10.83
C MET A 1 19.03 4.13 9.58
N GLY A 2 19.55 3.50 8.52
CA GLY A 2 19.12 3.76 7.15
C GLY A 2 17.70 3.33 6.86
N SER A 3 17.02 4.13 6.07
CA SER A 3 15.97 3.67 5.15
C SER A 3 16.09 4.53 3.90
N GLY A 4 17.12 4.25 3.10
CA GLY A 4 17.14 4.72 1.73
C GLY A 4 15.97 4.05 1.02
N PHE A 5 14.93 4.81 0.70
CA PHE A 5 13.83 4.38 -0.15
C PHE A 5 14.37 4.12 -1.55
N ILE A 6 14.83 2.90 -1.79
CA ILE A 6 15.18 2.45 -3.14
C ILE A 6 13.85 2.13 -3.80
N GLY A 7 13.43 2.98 -4.74
CA GLY A 7 12.19 2.86 -5.51
C GLY A 7 12.15 1.59 -6.37
N LYS A 8 11.99 0.44 -5.74
CA LYS A 8 11.88 -0.85 -6.39
C LYS A 8 10.40 -1.16 -6.65
N LEU A 9 10.12 -1.52 -7.89
CA LEU A 9 8.81 -2.01 -8.33
C LEU A 9 8.75 -3.53 -8.13
N LEU A 10 7.84 -3.96 -7.27
CA LEU A 10 7.66 -5.33 -6.82
C LEU A 10 6.41 -5.94 -7.43
N LYS A 11 6.46 -7.23 -7.80
CA LYS A 11 5.25 -7.96 -8.19
C LYS A 11 4.40 -8.26 -6.96
N ILE A 12 3.12 -8.57 -7.15
CA ILE A 12 2.22 -8.96 -6.04
C ILE A 12 2.80 -10.06 -5.13
N GLY A 13 3.53 -11.02 -5.71
CA GLY A 13 4.18 -12.09 -4.94
C GLY A 13 5.38 -11.63 -4.13
N GLU A 14 6.20 -10.74 -4.68
CA GLU A 14 7.35 -10.14 -4.00
C GLU A 14 6.88 -9.24 -2.86
N LEU A 15 5.88 -8.39 -3.14
CA LEU A 15 5.28 -7.51 -2.14
C LEU A 15 4.65 -8.33 -0.99
N ALA A 16 3.94 -9.40 -1.31
CA ALA A 16 3.36 -10.31 -0.33
C ALA A 16 4.45 -10.92 0.58
N ALA A 17 5.55 -11.41 -0.01
CA ALA A 17 6.66 -11.98 0.75
C ALA A 17 7.34 -10.95 1.67
N LEU A 18 7.59 -9.73 1.16
CA LEU A 18 8.26 -8.67 1.92
C LEU A 18 7.38 -8.09 3.03
N ALA A 19 6.09 -7.89 2.76
CA ALA A 19 5.15 -7.38 3.74
C ALA A 19 4.64 -8.46 4.71
N GLY A 20 5.00 -9.74 4.51
CA GLY A 20 4.56 -10.84 5.36
C GLY A 20 3.05 -11.12 5.28
N VAL A 21 2.43 -10.83 4.13
CA VAL A 21 1.00 -11.01 3.89
C VAL A 21 0.75 -11.94 2.71
N SER A 22 -0.44 -12.51 2.61
CA SER A 22 -0.80 -13.35 1.46
C SER A 22 -1.07 -12.51 0.21
N LYS A 23 -0.81 -13.07 -0.98
CA LYS A 23 -1.20 -12.45 -2.27
C LYS A 23 -2.68 -12.07 -2.30
N ARG A 24 -3.55 -12.86 -1.67
CA ARG A 24 -4.99 -12.58 -1.52
C ARG A 24 -5.26 -11.33 -0.68
N THR A 25 -4.45 -11.05 0.33
CA THR A 25 -4.54 -9.83 1.14
C THR A 25 -4.14 -8.62 0.31
N ILE A 26 -3.05 -8.71 -0.45
CA ILE A 26 -2.65 -7.65 -1.39
C ILE A 26 -3.75 -7.41 -2.42
N ASP A 27 -4.24 -8.46 -3.08
CA ASP A 27 -5.30 -8.36 -4.09
C ASP A 27 -6.56 -7.71 -3.53
N TYR A 28 -6.97 -8.13 -2.33
CA TYR A 28 -8.10 -7.53 -1.62
C TYR A 28 -7.88 -6.04 -1.33
N TYR A 29 -6.68 -5.64 -0.90
CA TYR A 29 -6.35 -4.22 -0.69
C TYR A 29 -6.29 -3.42 -2.00
N THR A 30 -5.82 -4.03 -3.09
CA THR A 30 -5.87 -3.43 -4.41
C THR A 30 -7.30 -3.23 -4.89
N GLN A 31 -8.19 -4.21 -4.70
CA GLN A 31 -9.63 -4.07 -5.04
C GLN A 31 -10.30 -2.99 -4.21
N LEU A 32 -9.91 -2.85 -2.94
CA LEU A 32 -10.37 -1.77 -2.07
C LEU A 32 -9.76 -0.41 -2.42
N GLY A 33 -8.78 -0.32 -3.33
CA GLY A 33 -8.09 0.94 -3.64
C GLY A 33 -7.19 1.45 -2.49
N LEU A 34 -6.79 0.56 -1.57
CA LEU A 34 -5.79 0.82 -0.54
C LEU A 34 -4.36 0.76 -1.09
N LEU A 35 -4.16 -0.02 -2.17
CA LEU A 35 -2.90 -0.16 -2.87
C LEU A 35 -3.08 0.22 -4.33
N GLU A 36 -2.21 1.10 -4.82
CA GLU A 36 -2.20 1.54 -6.21
C GLU A 36 -1.14 0.76 -7.00
N PRO A 37 -1.56 -0.15 -7.89
CA PRO A 37 -0.62 -0.81 -8.78
C PRO A 37 -0.14 0.19 -9.84
N VAL A 38 1.17 0.26 -10.01
CA VAL A 38 1.80 0.91 -11.15
C VAL A 38 1.63 -0.01 -12.35
N ARG A 39 0.95 0.51 -13.37
CA ARG A 39 0.85 -0.17 -14.67
C ARG A 39 2.17 0.02 -15.40
N SER A 40 2.89 -1.08 -15.64
CA SER A 40 3.98 -1.05 -16.62
C SER A 40 3.42 -1.14 -18.03
N GLU A 41 4.20 -0.62 -18.98
CA GLU A 41 3.97 -0.69 -20.43
C GLU A 41 3.67 -2.12 -20.91
N THR A 42 4.19 -3.13 -20.21
CA THR A 42 4.03 -4.56 -20.50
C THR A 42 2.74 -5.22 -19.93
N ASN A 43 1.69 -4.46 -19.58
CA ASN A 43 0.43 -4.99 -19.01
C ASN A 43 0.59 -5.75 -17.67
N TYR A 44 1.75 -5.63 -17.01
CA TYR A 44 1.98 -6.22 -15.69
C TYR A 44 1.67 -5.21 -14.58
N ARG A 45 1.19 -5.73 -13.45
CA ARG A 45 0.94 -4.95 -12.23
C ARG A 45 2.18 -4.99 -11.34
N TYR A 46 2.75 -3.82 -11.11
CA TYR A 46 3.84 -3.64 -10.17
C TYR A 46 3.39 -2.76 -9.01
N TYR A 47 4.02 -2.94 -7.85
CA TYR A 47 3.76 -2.19 -6.65
C TYR A 47 5.06 -1.59 -6.16
N PRO A 48 5.12 -0.27 -5.90
CA PRO A 48 6.32 0.34 -5.34
C PRO A 48 6.58 -0.24 -3.94
N GLU A 49 7.84 -0.25 -3.52
CA GLU A 49 8.23 -0.63 -2.16
C GLU A 49 7.53 0.22 -1.08
N GLU A 50 7.17 1.46 -1.39
CA GLU A 50 6.32 2.34 -0.55
C GLU A 50 4.96 1.69 -0.19
N SER A 51 4.48 0.74 -1.00
CA SER A 51 3.29 -0.06 -0.68
C SER A 51 3.47 -0.87 0.60
N ILE A 52 4.70 -1.25 0.96
CA ILE A 52 5.02 -1.95 2.21
C ILE A 52 4.76 -1.04 3.41
N GLU A 53 5.14 0.23 3.32
CA GLU A 53 4.88 1.20 4.39
C GLU A 53 3.38 1.44 4.56
N HIS A 54 2.65 1.55 3.45
CA HIS A 54 1.19 1.60 3.47
C HIS A 54 0.60 0.37 4.18
N LEU A 55 1.09 -0.83 3.87
CA LEU A 55 0.66 -2.07 4.51
C LEU A 55 0.94 -2.08 6.02
N GLN A 56 2.10 -1.59 6.44
CA GLN A 56 2.45 -1.45 7.86
C GLN A 56 1.49 -0.49 8.58
N LEU A 57 1.14 0.62 7.94
CA LEU A 57 0.19 1.61 8.47
C LEU A 57 -1.22 1.02 8.58
N ILE A 58 -1.69 0.31 7.54
CA ILE A 58 -2.95 -0.44 7.56
C ILE A 58 -2.95 -1.42 8.74
N HIS A 59 -1.86 -2.15 8.95
CA HIS A 59 -1.75 -3.11 10.03
C HIS A 59 -1.80 -2.44 11.41
N ALA A 60 -1.15 -1.28 11.57
CA ALA A 60 -1.20 -0.49 12.80
C ALA A 60 -2.62 0.03 13.10
N LEU A 61 -3.32 0.55 12.09
CA LEU A 61 -4.71 1.01 12.23
C LEU A 61 -5.67 -0.15 12.51
N LYS A 62 -5.47 -1.31 11.87
CA LYS A 62 -6.26 -2.52 12.12
C LYS A 62 -6.12 -3.00 13.56
N LYS A 63 -4.96 -2.82 14.18
CA LYS A 63 -4.77 -3.10 15.63
C LYS A 63 -5.57 -2.16 16.53
N GLN A 64 -6.00 -1.00 16.04
CA GLN A 64 -6.87 -0.07 16.77
C GLN A 64 -8.37 -0.40 16.63
N HIS A 65 -8.73 -1.61 16.18
CA HIS A 65 -10.12 -2.02 15.90
C HIS A 65 -10.84 -1.18 14.82
N LEU A 66 -10.09 -0.49 13.96
CA LEU A 66 -10.66 0.19 12.81
C LEU A 66 -11.04 -0.83 11.72
N THR A 67 -12.17 -0.58 11.06
CA THR A 67 -12.60 -1.38 9.91
C THR A 67 -11.74 -1.06 8.68
N LEU A 68 -11.66 -1.99 7.74
CA LEU A 68 -10.89 -1.79 6.51
C LEU A 68 -11.38 -0.60 5.68
N GLU A 69 -12.68 -0.32 5.72
CA GLU A 69 -13.29 0.87 5.10
C GLU A 69 -12.80 2.15 5.77
N GLU A 70 -12.78 2.22 7.09
CA GLU A 70 -12.34 3.42 7.80
C GLU A 70 -10.84 3.66 7.65
N ILE A 71 -10.03 2.60 7.65
CA ILE A 71 -8.60 2.66 7.35
C ILE A 71 -8.38 3.25 5.96
N ARG A 72 -9.16 2.80 4.97
CA ARG A 72 -9.10 3.31 3.60
C ARG A 72 -9.43 4.79 3.56
N GLU A 73 -10.54 5.21 4.18
CA GLU A 73 -10.93 6.62 4.21
C GLU A 73 -9.85 7.48 4.87
N ARG A 74 -9.29 7.03 6.00
CA ARG A 74 -8.22 7.73 6.72
C ARG A 74 -6.96 7.87 5.87
N LEU A 75 -6.53 6.78 5.22
CA LEU A 75 -5.39 6.81 4.30
C LEU A 75 -5.62 7.74 3.11
N GLN A 76 -6.81 7.72 2.51
CA GLN A 76 -7.18 8.66 1.45
C GLN A 76 -7.17 10.10 1.93
N LEU A 77 -7.66 10.36 3.15
CA LEU A 77 -7.65 11.68 3.77
C LEU A 77 -6.21 12.18 3.92
N MET A 78 -5.30 11.35 4.46
CA MET A 78 -3.89 11.69 4.66
C MET A 78 -3.19 11.98 3.33
N LYS A 79 -3.44 11.16 2.29
CA LYS A 79 -2.92 11.39 0.93
C LYS A 79 -3.44 12.69 0.33
N LYS A 80 -4.69 13.07 0.64
CA LYS A 80 -5.31 14.31 0.19
C LYS A 80 -4.75 15.55 0.91
N THR A 81 -4.43 15.45 2.21
CA THR A 81 -3.83 16.56 2.97
C THR A 81 -2.43 16.92 2.47
N ALA A 82 -1.71 16.00 1.82
CA ALA A 82 -0.43 16.31 1.15
C ALA A 82 -0.57 17.08 -0.17
N CYS A 83 -1.80 17.31 -0.65
CA CYS A 83 -2.09 18.07 -1.87
C CYS A 83 -3.08 19.21 -1.57
N SER A 84 -2.80 19.98 -0.53
CA SER A 84 -3.39 21.30 -0.31
C SER A 84 -2.47 22.07 0.64
N ASP A 85 -1.45 22.69 0.07
CA ASP A 85 -1.03 24.01 0.56
C ASP A 85 -0.54 24.80 -0.66
N GLU A 86 -1.33 25.84 -0.95
CA GLU A 86 -1.27 26.96 -1.92
C GLU A 86 -0.01 27.15 -2.79
#